data_AF-A0A7K7VRI6-F1
#
_entry.id   AF-A0A7K7VRI6-F1
#
_cell.length_a   1.000
_cell.length_b   1.000
_cell.length_c   1.000
_cell.angle_alpha   90.00
_cell.angle_beta   90.00
_cell.angle_gamma   90.00
#
_symmetry.space_group_name_H-M   'P 1'
#
loop_
_entity.id
_entity.type
_entity.pdbx_description
1 polymer ?
#
loop_
_entity_poly.entity_id
_entity_poly.type
_entity_poly.pdbx_seq_one_letter_code
_entity_poly.pdbx_strand_id
1 'polypeptide(L)' 'PTLPRTEDHPCQKCGHKEAVFFQSHSARAEDAMRLYYVCTAPHCGHRWTE' A
#
# COMPACT_ATOMS: atom_id res chain seq x y z
N PRO A 1 -5.31 14.71 4.69
CA PRO A 1 -5.38 13.76 3.56
C PRO A 1 -5.34 12.31 4.06
N THR A 2 -6.48 11.65 4.08
CA THR A 2 -6.58 10.20 4.36
C THR A 2 -6.30 9.43 3.09
N LEU A 3 -5.29 8.58 3.11
CA LEU A 3 -5.01 7.65 2.01
C LEU A 3 -6.21 6.70 1.81
N PRO A 4 -6.57 6.34 0.57
CA PRO A 4 -7.64 5.39 0.32
C PRO A 4 -7.28 4.01 0.89
N ARG A 5 -8.29 3.30 1.39
CA ARG A 5 -8.17 1.96 1.99
C ARG A 5 -8.76 0.92 1.05
N THR A 6 -8.23 -0.30 1.09
CA THR A 6 -8.68 -1.47 0.35
C THR A 6 -8.63 -2.69 1.25
N GLU A 7 -9.56 -3.63 1.06
CA GLU A 7 -9.60 -4.93 1.73
C GLU A 7 -9.21 -6.10 0.80
N ASP A 8 -8.98 -5.79 -0.48
CA ASP A 8 -8.70 -6.78 -1.52
C ASP A 8 -7.25 -7.28 -1.46
N HIS A 9 -6.35 -6.50 -0.85
CA HIS A 9 -4.92 -6.80 -0.73
C HIS A 9 -4.56 -7.00 0.75
N PRO A 10 -4.80 -8.20 1.32
CA PRO A 10 -4.49 -8.47 2.71
C PRO A 10 -2.98 -8.50 2.95
N CYS A 11 -2.58 -8.02 4.12
CA CYS A 11 -1.20 -8.00 4.53
C CYS A 11 -0.64 -9.42 4.68
N GLN A 12 0.37 -9.77 3.89
CA GLN A 12 1.03 -11.08 3.94
C GLN A 12 1.77 -11.35 5.25
N LYS A 13 2.04 -10.30 6.05
CA LYS A 13 2.81 -10.41 7.29
C LYS A 13 1.95 -10.71 8.52
N CYS A 14 0.78 -10.10 8.64
CA CYS A 14 -0.11 -10.27 9.79
C CYS A 14 -1.50 -10.81 9.45
N GLY A 15 -1.82 -10.96 8.15
CA GLY A 15 -3.13 -11.40 7.68
C GLY A 15 -4.24 -10.35 7.83
N HIS A 16 -3.91 -9.11 8.20
CA HIS A 16 -4.91 -8.04 8.29
C HIS A 16 -5.48 -7.74 6.90
N LYS A 17 -6.81 -7.67 6.82
CA LYS A 17 -7.54 -7.51 5.55
C LYS A 17 -7.40 -6.10 5.00
N GLU A 18 -7.37 -5.09 5.85
CA GLU A 18 -7.27 -3.70 5.40
C GLU A 18 -5.80 -3.27 5.16
N ALA A 19 -5.63 -2.55 4.06
CA ALA A 19 -4.42 -1.82 3.72
C ALA A 19 -4.79 -0.46 3.12
N VAL A 20 -3.97 0.56 3.33
CA VAL A 20 -4.04 1.79 2.53
C VAL A 20 -3.21 1.63 1.27
N PHE A 21 -3.62 2.28 0.18
CA PHE A 21 -2.83 2.32 -1.03
C PHE A 21 -2.62 3.74 -1.55
N PHE A 22 -1.54 3.96 -2.29
CA PHE A 22 -1.27 5.22 -2.97
C PHE A 22 -0.39 5.01 -4.20
N GLN A 23 -0.60 5.86 -5.20
CA GLN A 23 0.21 5.86 -6.42
C GLN A 23 1.27 6.95 -6.29
N SER A 24 2.53 6.57 -6.46
CA SER A 24 3.63 7.54 -6.46
C SER A 24 3.97 7.90 -7.90
N HIS A 25 3.75 9.16 -8.26
CA HIS A 25 4.22 9.69 -9.54
C HIS A 25 5.68 10.11 -9.43
N SER A 26 6.60 9.20 -9.75
CA SER A 26 8.01 9.53 -9.89
C SER A 26 8.20 10.35 -11.17
N ALA A 27 8.74 11.56 -11.07
CA ALA A 27 8.97 12.45 -12.23
C ALA A 27 9.99 11.91 -13.27
N ARG A 28 10.59 10.75 -13.00
CA ARG A 28 11.51 10.05 -13.91
C ARG A 28 10.67 9.08 -14.72
N ALA A 29 10.46 9.40 -16.00
CA ALA A 29 9.60 8.73 -16.97
C ALA A 29 9.83 7.21 -17.18
N GLU A 30 10.77 6.60 -16.46
CA GLU A 30 11.15 5.18 -16.57
C GLU A 30 10.65 4.35 -15.38
N ASP A 31 10.23 4.96 -14.27
CA ASP A 31 9.62 4.24 -13.14
C ASP A 31 8.10 4.38 -13.23
N ALA A 32 7.51 3.46 -13.98
CA ALA A 32 6.07 3.35 -14.19
C ALA A 32 5.31 3.56 -12.88
N MET A 33 4.20 4.29 -12.97
CA MET A 33 3.28 4.59 -11.88
C MET A 33 3.00 3.37 -10.99
N ARG A 34 3.77 3.23 -9.90
CA ARG A 34 3.68 2.08 -8.98
C ARG A 34 2.67 2.33 -7.89
N LEU A 35 1.86 1.30 -7.63
CA LEU A 35 0.93 1.24 -6.51
C LEU A 35 1.67 0.74 -5.27
N TYR A 36 1.62 1.55 -4.22
CA TYR A 36 2.16 1.22 -2.90
C TYR A 36 1.02 0.86 -1.98
N TYR A 37 1.20 -0.19 -1.20
CA TYR A 37 0.28 -0.66 -0.18
C TYR A 37 0.94 -0.62 1.20
N VAL A 38 0.18 -0.25 2.22
CA VAL A 38 0.64 -0.24 3.62
C VAL A 38 -0.43 -0.82 4.52
N CYS A 39 -0.05 -1.78 5.36
CA CYS A 39 -0.93 -2.38 6.34
C CYS A 39 -1.37 -1.33 7.37
N THR A 40 -2.64 -1.37 7.73
CA THR A 40 -3.24 -0.44 8.67
C THR A 40 -3.34 -0.97 10.09
N ALA A 41 -2.89 -2.21 10.32
CA ALA A 41 -2.95 -2.79 11.65
C ALA A 41 -1.98 -2.06 12.59
N PRO A 42 -2.38 -1.69 13.81
CA PRO A 42 -1.55 -0.91 14.74
C PRO A 42 -0.26 -1.63 15.15
N HIS A 43 -0.23 -2.97 15.04
CA HIS A 43 0.92 -3.81 15.32
C HIS A 43 1.67 -4.25 14.03
N CYS A 44 1.24 -3.80 12.85
CA CYS A 44 1.85 -4.16 11.57
C CYS A 44 1.99 -2.93 10.64
N GLY A 45 3.21 -2.41 10.53
CA GLY A 45 3.57 -1.37 9.55
C GLY A 45 4.15 -1.93 8.26
N HIS A 46 3.70 -3.12 7.82
CA HIS A 46 4.22 -3.73 6.60
C HIS A 46 3.81 -2.90 5.39
N ARG A 47 4.77 -2.65 4.49
CA ARG A 47 4.57 -1.91 3.24
C ARG A 47 5.08 -2.76 2.08
N TRP A 48 4.33 -2.79 0.99
CA TRP A 48 4.65 -3.56 -0.20
C TRP A 48 4.15 -2.84 -1.45
N THR A 49 4.60 -3.29 -2.61
CA THR A 49 4.23 -2.77 -3.93
C THR A 49 3.91 -3.94 -4.83
N GLU A 50 2.97 -3.76 -5.75
CA GLU A 50 2.79 -4.64 -6.91
C GLU A 50 3.63 -4.16 -8.10
#